data_AF-Q9RYW6-F1
#
_entry.id   AF-Q9RYW6-F1
#
_cell.length_a   1.000
_cell.length_b   1.000
_cell.length_c   1.000
_cell.angle_alpha   90.00
_cell.angle_beta   90.00
_cell.angle_gamma   90.00
#
_symmetry.space_group_name_H-M   'P 1'
#
loop_
_entity.id
_entity.type
_entity.pdbx_description
1 polymer ?
#
loop_
_entity_poly.entity_id
_entity_poly.type
_entity_poly.pdbx_seq_one_letter_code
_entity_poly.pdbx_strand_id
1 'polypeptide(L)'
;MRKLLLLSTLLLLPAHAQAAPNPPVKTSFGALPVTPGDDDAALALRAPAFAGLWVEGGGVALAVTSTDPAARRQVLAEVKKQRGASLNQTGHTLTAPRFVPVKYNAAQLSQARFLARGLRGWSEIYVDVKANKLHIAFQHAAYRQQAAEFFRQKGIPADALDLVAAASPTLPPRSTLSQPHRAALNVPAQVAQGDILPLSFKLTNTGRKPISLAQGCFTFKYRVLNATTGTEVRPVPAPGGCAQVGSPPLVVAPGQTGELVAQGRWPVFWDLLDTRGQVVAPGKYVLQAAYGEGKNAVRAPDVTFTVLPATPASTMRKALQVFSPARTVQSIDYDVKFAVQNGVPKLLLTVPDARARDAVQALAKREGVSLARLGIWVKPAPLLPPVGQPQDAELQVSRWSSPQGVSFGLRFQPLNVAAVEGAKNCTFVAAVRDARSGEVVFARQLQASSRANHCPARAGERLDASWNARRSDGTLAPAGKYEVRAGLLITGADGQTRWLSATPQTLDWEGKSGCIPEFCGPE
;
A
#
# COMPACT_ATOMS: atom_id res chain seq x y z
N MET A 1 96.49 11.07 -4.77
CA MET A 1 96.51 10.50 -3.40
C MET A 1 95.08 10.21 -2.96
N ARG A 2 94.82 8.95 -2.58
CA ARG A 2 93.82 8.43 -1.62
C ARG A 2 92.37 8.97 -1.62
N LYS A 3 91.49 8.10 -2.13
CA LYS A 3 90.22 7.57 -1.55
C LYS A 3 89.34 8.53 -0.72
N LEU A 4 88.10 8.70 -1.17
CA LEU A 4 86.93 8.61 -0.28
C LEU A 4 85.75 7.98 -1.05
N LEU A 5 85.34 6.80 -0.61
CA LEU A 5 84.06 6.17 -0.96
C LEU A 5 82.97 6.83 -0.10
N LEU A 6 81.87 7.26 -0.72
CA LEU A 6 80.63 7.59 -0.02
C LEU A 6 79.51 6.70 -0.60
N LEU A 7 79.11 5.71 0.20
CA LEU A 7 77.87 4.96 0.02
C LEU A 7 76.68 5.91 0.21
N SER A 8 75.80 5.99 -0.78
CA SER A 8 74.47 6.62 -0.64
C SER A 8 73.40 5.54 -0.73
N THR A 9 72.77 5.28 0.41
CA THR A 9 71.63 4.39 0.60
C THR A 9 70.37 5.06 0.00
N LEU A 10 69.83 4.52 -1.09
CA LEU A 10 68.52 4.89 -1.62
C LEU A 10 67.42 4.27 -0.76
N LEU A 11 66.67 5.10 -0.03
CA LEU A 11 65.39 4.76 0.57
C LEU A 11 64.30 4.77 -0.51
N LEU A 12 63.83 3.59 -0.91
CA LEU A 12 62.60 3.39 -1.67
C LEU A 12 61.41 3.53 -0.71
N LEU A 13 60.71 4.67 -0.77
CA LEU A 13 59.37 4.82 -0.20
C LEU A 13 58.33 4.23 -1.17
N PRO A 14 57.36 3.43 -0.72
CA PRO A 14 56.27 2.97 -1.57
C PRO A 14 55.31 4.13 -1.84
N ALA A 15 55.26 4.59 -3.09
CA ALA A 15 54.25 5.50 -3.59
C ALA A 15 52.85 4.87 -3.40
N HIS A 16 52.15 5.28 -2.35
CA HIS A 16 50.72 5.02 -2.23
C HIS A 16 50.04 5.91 -3.25
N ALA A 17 49.63 5.32 -4.38
CA ALA A 17 48.76 5.97 -5.33
C ALA A 17 47.45 6.32 -4.60
N GLN A 18 47.33 7.56 -4.14
CA GLN A 18 46.06 8.16 -3.79
C GLN A 18 45.22 8.13 -5.07
N ALA A 19 44.21 7.25 -5.10
CA ALA A 19 43.19 7.28 -6.13
C ALA A 19 42.61 8.71 -6.13
N ALA A 20 42.89 9.45 -7.20
CA ALA A 20 42.30 10.77 -7.39
C ALA A 20 40.78 10.63 -7.29
N PRO A 21 40.08 11.54 -6.59
CA PRO A 21 38.63 11.51 -6.56
C PRO A 21 38.13 11.61 -8.00
N ASN A 22 37.41 10.57 -8.44
CA ASN A 22 36.74 10.61 -9.73
C ASN A 22 35.93 11.90 -9.83
N PRO A 23 35.97 12.62 -10.97
CA PRO A 23 35.17 13.81 -11.15
C PRO A 23 33.70 13.49 -10.83
N PRO A 24 32.97 14.39 -10.15
CA PRO A 24 31.60 14.14 -9.75
C PRO A 24 30.79 13.89 -11.02
N VAL A 25 30.36 12.64 -11.21
CA VAL A 25 29.31 12.32 -12.17
C VAL A 25 28.15 13.23 -11.81
N LYS A 26 27.75 14.13 -12.71
CA LYS A 26 26.54 14.95 -12.58
C LYS A 26 25.33 14.02 -12.68
N THR A 27 25.13 13.20 -11.66
CA THR A 27 23.97 12.34 -11.50
C THR A 27 22.75 13.22 -11.24
N SER A 28 21.61 12.86 -11.83
CA SER A 28 20.31 13.53 -11.64
C SER A 28 19.74 13.44 -10.22
N PHE A 29 20.41 12.70 -9.32
CA PHE A 29 20.05 12.57 -7.91
C PHE A 29 19.57 13.92 -7.34
N GLY A 30 20.33 15.01 -7.52
CA GLY A 30 20.02 16.31 -6.92
C GLY A 30 18.67 16.97 -7.30
N ALA A 31 17.98 16.55 -8.36
CA ALA A 31 16.73 17.16 -8.82
C ALA A 31 15.45 16.43 -8.33
N LEU A 32 15.60 15.30 -7.64
CA LEU A 32 14.47 14.46 -7.26
C LEU A 32 14.14 14.59 -5.76
N PRO A 33 12.85 14.56 -5.39
CA PRO A 33 12.46 14.62 -3.99
C PRO A 33 12.98 13.38 -3.25
N VAL A 34 13.41 13.60 -2.01
CA VAL A 34 13.75 12.53 -1.08
C VAL A 34 12.45 12.03 -0.46
N THR A 35 12.22 10.71 -0.45
CA THR A 35 10.94 10.20 0.07
C THR A 35 10.84 10.44 1.58
N PRO A 36 9.76 11.04 2.08
CA PRO A 36 9.72 11.43 3.48
C PRO A 36 9.54 10.31 4.51
N GLY A 37 9.25 9.08 4.05
CA GLY A 37 9.17 7.87 4.90
C GLY A 37 10.50 7.13 5.04
N ASP A 38 11.61 7.75 4.66
CA ASP A 38 12.94 7.16 4.68
C ASP A 38 13.81 7.90 5.71
N ASP A 39 13.75 7.43 6.96
CA ASP A 39 14.48 8.03 8.09
C ASP A 39 15.98 8.18 7.81
N ASP A 40 16.55 7.24 7.05
CA ASP A 40 17.97 7.27 6.66
C ASP A 40 18.25 8.43 5.69
N ALA A 41 17.34 8.69 4.76
CA ALA A 41 17.47 9.78 3.82
C ALA A 41 17.31 11.14 4.50
N ALA A 42 16.37 11.26 5.45
CA ALA A 42 16.21 12.46 6.27
C ALA A 42 17.46 12.75 7.13
N LEU A 43 18.12 11.71 7.65
CA LEU A 43 19.40 11.83 8.35
C LEU A 43 20.51 12.27 7.38
N ALA A 44 20.57 11.69 6.18
CA ALA A 44 21.54 12.09 5.15
C ALA A 44 21.39 13.55 4.68
N LEU A 45 20.19 14.14 4.74
CA LEU A 45 20.03 15.58 4.47
C LEU A 45 20.71 16.46 5.54
N ARG A 46 20.78 16.01 6.79
CA ARG A 46 21.48 16.72 7.89
C ARG A 46 22.96 16.35 8.01
N ALA A 47 23.31 15.13 7.59
CA ALA A 47 24.68 14.62 7.55
C ALA A 47 24.94 13.98 6.17
N PRO A 48 25.36 14.76 5.14
CA PRO A 48 25.45 14.32 3.74
C PRO A 48 26.32 13.09 3.47
N ALA A 49 27.24 12.77 4.37
CA ALA A 49 28.07 11.58 4.27
C ALA A 49 27.36 10.29 4.72
N PHE A 50 26.20 10.36 5.38
CA PHE A 50 25.50 9.18 5.90
C PHE A 50 24.86 8.33 4.79
N ALA A 51 25.10 7.02 4.83
CA ALA A 51 24.60 6.08 3.84
C ALA A 51 23.80 4.90 4.44
N GLY A 52 23.47 4.96 5.73
CA GLY A 52 22.72 3.93 6.45
C GLY A 52 23.52 3.32 7.60
N LEU A 53 22.85 2.45 8.37
CA LEU A 53 23.45 1.71 9.48
C LEU A 53 22.95 0.28 9.54
N TRP A 54 23.75 -0.61 10.11
CA TRP A 54 23.32 -1.95 10.50
C TRP A 54 24.06 -2.42 11.75
N VAL A 55 23.53 -3.47 12.38
CA VAL A 55 24.15 -4.14 13.52
C VAL A 55 24.79 -5.44 13.04
N GLU A 56 26.00 -5.72 13.49
CA GLU A 56 26.75 -6.93 13.15
C GLU A 56 27.71 -7.29 14.28
N GLY A 57 27.65 -8.55 14.75
CA GLY A 57 28.53 -9.03 15.81
C GLY A 57 28.45 -8.23 17.12
N GLY A 58 27.27 -7.70 17.45
CA GLY A 58 27.05 -6.86 18.65
C GLY A 58 27.48 -5.39 18.51
N GLY A 59 28.18 -5.02 17.42
CA GLY A 59 28.59 -3.64 17.13
C GLY A 59 27.69 -2.94 16.10
N VAL A 60 27.79 -1.61 16.05
CA VAL A 60 27.12 -0.78 15.03
C VAL A 60 28.09 -0.42 13.91
N ALA A 61 27.68 -0.69 12.67
CA ALA A 61 28.37 -0.24 11.47
C ALA A 61 27.62 0.94 10.84
N LEU A 62 28.35 1.99 10.47
CA LEU A 62 27.84 3.19 9.81
C LEU A 62 28.41 3.25 8.39
N ALA A 63 27.56 3.10 7.38
CA ALA A 63 27.98 3.34 6.00
C ALA A 63 28.15 4.85 5.79
N VAL A 64 29.30 5.25 5.23
CA VAL A 64 29.63 6.65 4.96
C VAL A 64 30.27 6.86 3.59
N THR A 65 29.93 7.94 2.90
CA THR A 65 30.54 8.29 1.60
C THR A 65 31.84 9.09 1.71
N SER A 66 32.23 9.48 2.92
CA SER A 66 33.45 10.25 3.17
C SER A 66 34.29 9.63 4.29
N THR A 67 35.60 9.64 4.10
CA THR A 67 36.58 9.25 5.12
C THR A 67 37.04 10.42 6.00
N ASP A 68 36.61 11.65 5.69
CA ASP A 68 36.90 12.84 6.48
C ASP A 68 36.41 12.70 7.93
N PRO A 69 37.29 12.85 8.93
CA PRO A 69 36.91 12.82 10.34
C PRO A 69 35.79 13.80 10.71
N ALA A 70 35.71 14.99 10.10
CA ALA A 70 34.66 15.95 10.39
C ALA A 70 33.28 15.44 9.93
N ALA A 71 33.20 14.95 8.69
CA ALA A 71 32.00 14.31 8.17
C ALA A 71 31.57 13.09 9.01
N ARG A 72 32.50 12.23 9.42
CA ARG A 72 32.20 11.06 10.29
C ARG A 72 31.67 11.47 11.66
N ARG A 73 32.21 12.52 12.26
CA ARG A 73 31.72 13.07 13.54
C ARG A 73 30.30 13.62 13.40
N GLN A 74 30.01 14.33 12.31
CA GLN A 74 28.67 14.85 12.02
C GLN A 74 27.66 13.70 11.87
N VAL A 75 28.00 12.67 11.09
CA VAL A 75 27.17 11.45 10.95
C VAL A 75 26.90 10.82 12.32
N LEU A 76 27.94 10.61 13.12
CA LEU A 76 27.80 10.01 14.45
C LEU A 76 26.92 10.85 15.38
N ALA A 77 27.06 12.17 15.35
CA ALA A 77 26.24 13.09 16.14
C ALA A 77 24.75 12.98 15.77
N GLU A 78 24.42 13.01 14.48
CA GLU A 78 23.04 12.90 14.00
C GLU A 78 22.43 11.51 14.29
N VAL A 79 23.20 10.43 14.10
CA VAL A 79 22.73 9.07 14.44
C VAL A 79 22.50 8.91 15.94
N LYS A 80 23.38 9.44 16.80
CA LYS A 80 23.18 9.44 18.25
C LYS A 80 21.91 10.18 18.64
N LYS A 81 21.69 11.36 18.05
CA LYS A 81 20.50 12.18 18.29
C LYS A 81 19.20 11.47 17.90
N GLN A 82 19.17 10.82 16.74
CA GLN A 82 17.93 10.24 16.20
C GLN A 82 17.68 8.79 16.66
N ARG A 83 18.74 7.98 16.83
CA ARG A 83 18.62 6.53 17.05
C ARG A 83 19.36 6.00 18.28
N GLY A 84 20.10 6.85 19.00
CA GLY A 84 20.89 6.44 20.15
C GLY A 84 20.08 5.74 21.24
N ALA A 85 18.90 6.27 21.60
CA ALA A 85 18.05 5.66 22.62
C ALA A 85 17.57 4.26 22.23
N SER A 86 17.11 4.07 20.98
CA SER A 86 16.65 2.77 20.47
C SER A 86 17.77 1.74 20.35
N LEU A 87 18.96 2.16 19.90
CA LEU A 87 20.14 1.29 19.86
C LEU A 87 20.59 0.87 21.27
N ASN A 88 20.61 1.79 22.23
CA ASN A 88 20.96 1.47 23.61
C ASN A 88 19.96 0.50 24.26
N GLN A 89 18.66 0.65 24.00
CA GLN A 89 17.62 -0.27 24.48
C GLN A 89 17.77 -1.69 23.94
N THR A 90 18.39 -1.83 22.76
CA THR A 90 18.67 -3.13 22.13
C THR A 90 20.09 -3.65 22.43
N GLY A 91 20.82 -2.99 23.34
CA GLY A 91 22.16 -3.40 23.77
C GLY A 91 23.29 -3.02 22.80
N HIS A 92 23.02 -2.14 21.82
CA HIS A 92 24.00 -1.69 20.84
C HIS A 92 24.50 -0.28 21.15
N THR A 93 25.82 -0.10 21.22
CA THR A 93 26.44 1.19 21.55
C THR A 93 27.07 1.89 20.36
N LEU A 94 26.96 3.23 20.34
CA LEU A 94 27.60 4.14 19.38
C LEU A 94 28.90 4.76 19.94
N THR A 95 29.52 4.14 20.96
CA THR A 95 30.80 4.62 21.52
C THR A 95 31.96 4.46 20.53
N ALA A 96 32.00 3.34 19.81
CA ALA A 96 33.03 3.03 18.82
C ALA A 96 32.42 2.36 17.57
N PRO A 97 31.60 3.07 16.78
CA PRO A 97 31.01 2.49 15.59
C PRO A 97 32.07 2.23 14.53
N ARG A 98 31.88 1.17 13.75
CA ARG A 98 32.72 0.88 12.59
C ARG A 98 32.22 1.70 11.40
N PHE A 99 33.05 2.62 10.90
CA PHE A 99 32.73 3.36 9.68
C PHE A 99 33.10 2.53 8.45
N VAL A 100 32.14 2.34 7.55
CA VAL A 100 32.30 1.56 6.32
C VAL A 100 32.20 2.50 5.12
N PRO A 101 33.28 2.72 4.35
CA PRO A 101 33.23 3.58 3.19
C PRO A 101 32.36 2.97 2.09
N VAL A 102 31.47 3.76 1.51
CA VAL A 102 30.57 3.37 0.41
C VAL A 102 30.45 4.48 -0.64
N LYS A 103 29.82 4.21 -1.79
CA LYS A 103 29.80 5.13 -2.93
C LYS A 103 28.63 6.12 -2.88
N TYR A 104 27.46 5.67 -2.45
CA TYR A 104 26.21 6.42 -2.48
C TYR A 104 25.71 6.72 -1.06
N ASN A 105 25.23 7.94 -0.83
CA ASN A 105 24.59 8.28 0.45
C ASN A 105 23.11 7.86 0.46
N ALA A 106 22.47 7.91 1.63
CA ALA A 106 21.11 7.43 1.77
C ALA A 106 20.11 8.29 0.98
N ALA A 107 20.36 9.59 0.86
CA ALA A 107 19.52 10.50 0.08
C ALA A 107 19.51 10.12 -1.42
N GLN A 108 20.68 9.82 -2.00
CA GLN A 108 20.81 9.36 -3.38
C GLN A 108 20.03 8.07 -3.62
N LEU A 109 20.21 7.05 -2.77
CA LEU A 109 19.49 5.78 -2.92
C LEU A 109 17.97 5.96 -2.73
N SER A 110 17.54 6.87 -1.86
CA SER A 110 16.12 7.21 -1.67
C SER A 110 15.51 7.90 -2.90
N GLN A 111 16.27 8.70 -3.64
CA GLN A 111 15.81 9.30 -4.89
C GLN A 111 15.66 8.26 -6.01
N ALA A 112 16.59 7.30 -6.12
CA ALA A 112 16.39 6.16 -7.01
C ALA A 112 15.16 5.33 -6.59
N ARG A 113 14.93 5.17 -5.27
CA ARG A 113 13.75 4.49 -4.71
C ARG A 113 12.46 5.21 -5.07
N PHE A 114 12.44 6.54 -5.05
CA PHE A 114 11.31 7.36 -5.47
C PHE A 114 10.93 7.05 -6.92
N LEU A 115 11.91 7.06 -7.83
CA LEU A 115 11.70 6.69 -9.23
C LEU A 115 11.21 5.24 -9.38
N ALA A 116 11.78 4.31 -8.61
CA ALA A 116 11.44 2.89 -8.64
C ALA A 116 9.96 2.62 -8.35
N ARG A 117 9.34 3.39 -7.43
CA ARG A 117 7.92 3.23 -7.07
C ARG A 117 6.97 3.48 -8.24
N GLY A 118 7.40 4.24 -9.25
CA GLY A 118 6.64 4.46 -10.49
C GLY A 118 6.77 3.33 -11.52
N LEU A 119 7.69 2.37 -11.30
CA LEU A 119 7.86 1.23 -12.19
C LEU A 119 6.76 0.19 -11.99
N ARG A 120 6.50 -0.60 -13.04
CA ARG A 120 5.49 -1.67 -13.01
C ARG A 120 6.14 -3.01 -12.68
N GLY A 121 5.37 -3.90 -12.06
CA GLY A 121 5.74 -5.30 -11.89
C GLY A 121 6.85 -5.57 -10.87
N TRP A 122 7.24 -4.59 -10.04
CA TRP A 122 8.10 -4.86 -8.90
C TRP A 122 7.30 -5.57 -7.80
N SER A 123 7.93 -6.53 -7.13
CA SER A 123 7.40 -7.23 -5.96
C SER A 123 8.04 -6.74 -4.65
N GLU A 124 9.24 -6.16 -4.74
CA GLU A 124 10.00 -5.69 -3.59
C GLU A 124 10.90 -4.51 -3.97
N ILE A 125 10.98 -3.51 -3.10
CA ILE A 125 11.88 -2.35 -3.24
C ILE A 125 12.41 -1.94 -1.85
N TYR A 126 13.71 -2.09 -1.63
CA TYR A 126 14.40 -1.63 -0.42
C TYR A 126 15.85 -1.22 -0.71
N VAL A 127 16.45 -0.48 0.21
CA VAL A 127 17.87 -0.16 0.18
C VAL A 127 18.61 -1.26 0.94
N ASP A 128 19.49 -1.99 0.25
CA ASP A 128 20.46 -2.84 0.90
C ASP A 128 21.64 -1.97 1.34
N VAL A 129 21.65 -1.61 2.62
CA VAL A 129 22.68 -0.75 3.21
C VAL A 129 24.06 -1.41 3.15
N LYS A 130 24.14 -2.74 3.31
CA LYS A 130 25.42 -3.46 3.28
C LYS A 130 26.00 -3.47 1.88
N ALA A 131 25.17 -3.69 0.86
CA ALA A 131 25.59 -3.64 -0.54
C ALA A 131 25.71 -2.20 -1.09
N ASN A 132 25.18 -1.21 -0.36
CA ASN A 132 25.02 0.19 -0.78
C ASN A 132 24.29 0.34 -2.13
N LYS A 133 23.20 -0.41 -2.29
CA LYS A 133 22.40 -0.46 -3.52
C LYS A 133 20.91 -0.37 -3.22
N LEU A 134 20.17 0.13 -4.19
CA LEU A 134 18.72 -0.04 -4.24
C LEU A 134 18.39 -1.41 -4.85
N HIS A 135 17.86 -2.31 -4.04
CA HIS A 135 17.35 -3.60 -4.49
C HIS A 135 15.92 -3.45 -5.02
N ILE A 136 15.69 -3.99 -6.22
CA ILE A 136 14.36 -4.06 -6.84
C ILE A 136 14.16 -5.45 -7.43
N ALA A 137 13.21 -6.19 -6.87
CA ALA A 137 12.79 -7.47 -7.42
C ALA A 137 11.57 -7.30 -8.32
N PHE A 138 11.63 -7.88 -9.51
CA PHE A 138 10.57 -7.87 -10.50
C PHE A 138 9.90 -9.25 -10.64
N GLN A 139 8.59 -9.22 -10.87
CA GLN A 139 7.77 -10.40 -11.15
C GLN A 139 8.08 -11.05 -12.50
N HIS A 140 8.79 -10.33 -13.40
CA HIS A 140 9.16 -10.80 -14.73
C HIS A 140 10.44 -10.16 -15.25
N ALA A 141 11.24 -10.90 -16.03
CA ALA A 141 12.48 -10.41 -16.64
C ALA A 141 12.28 -9.20 -17.56
N ALA A 142 11.16 -9.15 -18.28
CA ALA A 142 10.83 -8.02 -19.14
C ALA A 142 10.70 -6.68 -18.38
N TYR A 143 10.15 -6.68 -17.16
CA TYR A 143 10.06 -5.48 -16.33
C TYR A 143 11.43 -5.03 -15.83
N ARG A 144 12.30 -5.98 -15.46
CA ARG A 144 13.69 -5.70 -15.08
C ARG A 144 14.45 -5.00 -16.21
N GLN A 145 14.31 -5.46 -17.45
CA GLN A 145 14.96 -4.84 -18.61
C GLN A 145 14.47 -3.41 -18.84
N GLN A 146 13.15 -3.19 -18.75
CA GLN A 146 12.56 -1.84 -18.86
C GLN A 146 13.02 -0.91 -17.74
N ALA A 147 13.12 -1.43 -16.52
CA ALA A 147 13.62 -0.67 -15.38
C ALA A 147 15.07 -0.25 -15.57
N ALA A 148 15.94 -1.15 -16.04
CA ALA A 148 17.34 -0.84 -16.33
C ALA A 148 17.45 0.31 -17.34
N GLU A 149 16.65 0.26 -18.42
CA GLU A 149 16.61 1.33 -19.42
C GLU A 149 16.08 2.64 -18.84
N PHE A 150 15.00 2.58 -18.05
CA PHE A 150 14.42 3.76 -17.39
C PHE A 150 15.43 4.45 -16.46
N PHE A 151 16.13 3.69 -15.61
CA PHE A 151 17.14 4.25 -14.72
C PHE A 151 18.32 4.85 -15.48
N ARG A 152 18.76 4.20 -16.56
CA ARG A 152 19.79 4.73 -17.46
C ARG A 152 19.39 6.08 -18.05
N GLN A 153 18.16 6.20 -18.55
CA GLN A 153 17.61 7.46 -19.09
C GLN A 153 17.48 8.54 -18.01
N LYS A 154 17.21 8.15 -16.76
CA LYS A 154 17.20 9.04 -15.61
C LYS A 154 18.59 9.37 -15.09
N GLY A 155 19.68 8.83 -15.64
CA GLY A 155 21.04 9.10 -15.17
C GLY A 155 21.37 8.48 -13.81
N ILE A 156 20.63 7.44 -13.40
CA ILE A 156 20.93 6.66 -12.20
C ILE A 156 21.99 5.61 -12.55
N PRO A 157 23.13 5.56 -11.85
CA PRO A 157 24.19 4.60 -12.14
C PRO A 157 23.74 3.15 -11.94
N ALA A 158 24.11 2.27 -12.87
CA ALA A 158 23.74 0.85 -12.80
C ALA A 158 24.31 0.14 -11.56
N ASP A 159 25.47 0.59 -11.05
CA ASP A 159 26.09 0.04 -9.84
C ASP A 159 25.44 0.53 -8.54
N ALA A 160 24.54 1.53 -8.60
CA ALA A 160 23.67 1.92 -7.49
C ALA A 160 22.43 1.01 -7.35
N LEU A 161 22.23 0.10 -8.31
CA LEU A 161 21.03 -0.70 -8.45
C LEU A 161 21.35 -2.20 -8.36
N ASP A 162 20.45 -2.93 -7.72
CA ASP A 162 20.39 -4.39 -7.79
C ASP A 162 19.01 -4.78 -8.34
N LEU A 163 18.95 -4.93 -9.67
CA LEU A 163 17.71 -5.26 -10.37
C LEU A 163 17.65 -6.76 -10.59
N VAL A 164 16.75 -7.45 -9.89
CA VAL A 164 16.56 -8.89 -10.00
C VAL A 164 15.18 -9.21 -10.55
N ALA A 165 15.05 -10.35 -11.24
CA ALA A 165 13.74 -10.85 -11.66
C ALA A 165 13.66 -12.33 -11.32
N ALA A 166 12.59 -12.72 -10.63
CA ALA A 166 12.29 -14.12 -10.42
C ALA A 166 11.86 -14.77 -11.74
N ALA A 167 12.18 -16.05 -11.92
CA ALA A 167 11.64 -16.83 -13.02
C ALA A 167 10.11 -16.92 -12.87
N SER A 168 9.40 -16.70 -13.97
CA SER A 168 7.95 -16.93 -14.00
C SER A 168 7.66 -18.40 -13.78
N PRO A 169 6.81 -18.75 -12.82
CA PRO A 169 6.40 -20.13 -12.62
C PRO A 169 5.55 -20.59 -13.80
N THR A 170 5.60 -21.88 -14.11
CA THR A 170 4.67 -22.46 -15.07
C THR A 170 3.32 -22.72 -14.40
N LEU A 171 2.24 -22.58 -15.17
CA LEU A 171 0.94 -23.11 -14.72
C LEU A 171 1.01 -24.64 -14.65
N PRO A 172 0.37 -25.26 -13.65
CA PRO A 172 0.20 -26.71 -13.65
C PRO A 172 -0.57 -27.13 -14.91
N PRO A 173 -0.13 -28.19 -15.61
CA PRO A 173 -0.74 -28.61 -16.87
C PRO A 173 -2.16 -29.17 -16.68
N ARG A 174 -2.48 -29.65 -15.47
CA ARG A 174 -3.79 -30.20 -15.07
C ARG A 174 -4.03 -30.00 -13.59
N SER A 175 -5.27 -30.20 -13.13
CA SER A 175 -5.57 -30.30 -11.71
C SER A 175 -4.81 -31.49 -11.10
N THR A 176 -4.25 -31.27 -9.91
CA THR A 176 -3.59 -32.29 -9.09
C THR A 176 -4.32 -32.56 -7.78
N LEU A 177 -5.31 -31.72 -7.44
CA LEU A 177 -6.21 -31.93 -6.31
C LEU A 177 -6.90 -33.29 -6.41
N SER A 178 -6.75 -34.12 -5.37
CA SER A 178 -7.18 -35.52 -5.37
C SER A 178 -8.69 -35.71 -5.25
N GLN A 179 -9.39 -34.76 -4.63
CA GLN A 179 -10.84 -34.81 -4.50
C GLN A 179 -11.51 -34.53 -5.86
N PRO A 180 -12.58 -35.26 -6.23
CA PRO A 180 -13.36 -34.95 -7.42
C PRO A 180 -13.92 -33.53 -7.38
N HIS A 181 -13.70 -32.77 -8.45
CA HIS A 181 -14.12 -31.38 -8.55
C HIS A 181 -14.35 -30.96 -10.00
N ARG A 182 -15.01 -29.82 -10.17
CA ARG A 182 -15.10 -29.09 -11.43
C ARG A 182 -14.63 -27.66 -11.19
N ALA A 183 -13.73 -27.16 -12.05
CA ALA A 183 -13.26 -25.80 -12.01
C ALA A 183 -13.75 -25.02 -13.23
N ALA A 184 -14.11 -23.75 -13.05
CA ALA A 184 -14.56 -22.87 -14.12
C ALA A 184 -13.90 -21.50 -13.98
N LEU A 185 -13.23 -21.08 -15.04
CA LEU A 185 -12.77 -19.70 -15.20
C LEU A 185 -13.85 -18.96 -15.99
N ASN A 186 -14.38 -17.88 -15.43
CA ASN A 186 -15.40 -17.07 -16.07
C ASN A 186 -14.82 -15.69 -16.34
N VAL A 187 -14.86 -15.30 -17.62
CA VAL A 187 -14.51 -13.97 -18.10
C VAL A 187 -15.53 -13.52 -19.14
N PRO A 188 -15.69 -12.20 -19.37
CA PRO A 188 -16.46 -11.70 -20.50
C PRO A 188 -15.92 -12.26 -21.83
N ALA A 189 -16.82 -12.64 -22.73
CA ALA A 189 -16.44 -13.12 -24.07
C ALA A 189 -15.76 -12.03 -24.91
N GLN A 190 -16.04 -10.75 -24.60
CA GLN A 190 -15.50 -9.59 -25.28
C GLN A 190 -15.14 -8.51 -24.26
N VAL A 191 -14.08 -7.76 -24.55
CA VAL A 191 -13.64 -6.62 -23.75
C VAL A 191 -12.99 -5.58 -24.67
N ALA A 192 -13.28 -4.29 -24.48
CA ALA A 192 -12.66 -3.25 -25.28
C ALA A 192 -11.23 -2.96 -24.80
N GLN A 193 -10.33 -2.57 -25.71
CA GLN A 193 -9.00 -2.08 -25.36
C GLN A 193 -9.08 -0.95 -24.30
N GLY A 194 -8.21 -1.04 -23.30
CA GLY A 194 -8.14 -0.13 -22.16
C GLY A 194 -9.23 -0.35 -21.09
N ASP A 195 -10.25 -1.14 -21.37
CA ASP A 195 -11.12 -1.64 -20.30
C ASP A 195 -10.35 -2.68 -19.43
N ILE A 196 -11.01 -3.25 -18.43
CA ILE A 196 -10.42 -4.35 -17.66
C ILE A 196 -11.15 -5.66 -17.92
N LEU A 197 -10.41 -6.76 -17.87
CA LEU A 197 -10.94 -8.11 -17.93
C LEU A 197 -11.12 -8.64 -16.50
N PRO A 198 -12.34 -8.62 -15.92
CA PRO A 198 -12.59 -9.22 -14.61
C PRO A 198 -12.43 -10.74 -14.69
N LEU A 199 -11.79 -11.32 -13.68
CA LEU A 199 -11.53 -12.75 -13.58
C LEU A 199 -12.32 -13.34 -12.41
N SER A 200 -13.12 -14.37 -12.65
CA SER A 200 -13.76 -15.17 -11.59
C SER A 200 -13.36 -16.63 -11.75
N PHE A 201 -12.87 -17.24 -10.68
CA PHE A 201 -12.49 -18.65 -10.66
C PHE A 201 -13.35 -19.40 -9.66
N LYS A 202 -14.19 -20.31 -10.15
CA LYS A 202 -15.13 -21.10 -9.34
C LYS A 202 -14.67 -22.54 -9.25
N LEU A 203 -14.88 -23.13 -8.09
CA LEU A 203 -14.63 -24.54 -7.80
C LEU A 203 -15.89 -25.19 -7.24
N THR A 204 -16.42 -26.18 -7.95
CA THR A 204 -17.51 -27.02 -7.48
C THR A 204 -16.95 -28.34 -6.96
N ASN A 205 -17.27 -28.68 -5.72
CA ASN A 205 -16.92 -29.98 -5.15
C ASN A 205 -17.94 -31.03 -5.60
N THR A 206 -17.50 -31.97 -6.45
CA THR A 206 -18.34 -33.06 -6.97
C THR A 206 -18.11 -34.37 -6.22
N GLY A 207 -17.20 -34.37 -5.23
CA GLY A 207 -16.92 -35.49 -4.36
C GLY A 207 -17.81 -35.56 -3.13
N ARG A 208 -17.51 -36.52 -2.26
CA ARG A 208 -18.22 -36.76 -0.98
C ARG A 208 -17.52 -36.15 0.24
N LYS A 209 -16.28 -35.68 0.09
CA LYS A 209 -15.50 -35.07 1.18
C LYS A 209 -15.31 -33.57 0.92
N PRO A 210 -15.30 -32.72 1.95
CA PRO A 210 -14.97 -31.30 1.79
C PRO A 210 -13.61 -31.10 1.14
N ILE A 211 -13.49 -30.07 0.30
CA ILE A 211 -12.22 -29.61 -0.26
C ILE A 211 -11.76 -28.44 0.60
N SER A 212 -10.54 -28.52 1.14
CA SER A 212 -9.91 -27.44 1.91
C SER A 212 -8.72 -26.89 1.12
N LEU A 213 -8.77 -25.61 0.76
CA LEU A 213 -7.70 -24.94 0.03
C LEU A 213 -7.14 -23.78 0.87
N ALA A 214 -5.82 -23.70 0.96
CA ALA A 214 -5.16 -22.55 1.55
C ALA A 214 -5.51 -21.27 0.76
N GLN A 215 -5.84 -20.19 1.47
CA GLN A 215 -6.07 -18.89 0.83
C GLN A 215 -4.78 -18.08 0.83
N GLY A 216 -4.24 -17.85 -0.37
CA GLY A 216 -2.94 -17.21 -0.62
C GLY A 216 -3.05 -15.92 -1.43
N CYS A 217 -2.22 -14.91 -1.16
CA CYS A 217 -2.07 -13.74 -2.06
C CYS A 217 -1.54 -14.16 -3.46
N PHE A 218 -1.02 -15.39 -3.60
CA PHE A 218 -0.42 -15.91 -4.85
C PHE A 218 -0.89 -17.32 -5.21
N THR A 219 -2.02 -17.79 -4.64
CA THR A 219 -2.56 -19.09 -5.03
C THR A 219 -3.18 -19.04 -6.41
N PHE A 220 -3.78 -17.91 -6.81
CA PHE A 220 -4.29 -17.74 -8.16
C PHE A 220 -3.21 -17.25 -9.13
N LYS A 221 -2.94 -18.04 -10.17
CA LYS A 221 -1.93 -17.77 -11.21
C LYS A 221 -2.62 -17.80 -12.58
N TYR A 222 -2.30 -16.87 -13.46
CA TYR A 222 -2.84 -16.86 -14.82
C TYR A 222 -1.85 -16.28 -15.83
N ARG A 223 -2.00 -16.70 -17.10
CA ARG A 223 -1.31 -16.13 -18.26
C ARG A 223 -2.28 -15.91 -19.41
N VAL A 224 -1.88 -15.06 -20.35
CA VAL A 224 -2.67 -14.74 -21.54
C VAL A 224 -1.81 -14.92 -22.79
N LEU A 225 -2.35 -15.67 -23.74
CA LEU A 225 -1.75 -15.93 -25.04
C LEU A 225 -2.57 -15.24 -26.13
N ASN A 226 -1.92 -14.65 -27.12
CA ASN A 226 -2.58 -14.28 -28.37
C ASN A 226 -2.99 -15.57 -29.12
N ALA A 227 -4.27 -15.73 -29.42
CA ALA A 227 -4.80 -16.99 -29.94
C ALA A 227 -4.30 -17.32 -31.35
N THR A 228 -3.92 -16.31 -32.14
CA THR A 228 -3.45 -16.49 -33.53
C THR A 228 -1.97 -16.83 -33.58
N THR A 229 -1.15 -16.13 -32.78
CA THR A 229 0.32 -16.26 -32.82
C THR A 229 0.86 -17.23 -31.77
N GLY A 230 0.06 -17.62 -30.78
CA GLY A 230 0.52 -18.37 -29.61
C GLY A 230 1.44 -17.56 -28.68
N THR A 231 1.71 -16.29 -28.98
CA THR A 231 2.65 -15.47 -28.22
C THR A 231 2.05 -15.09 -26.87
N GLU A 232 2.84 -15.24 -25.82
CA GLU A 232 2.46 -14.83 -24.47
C GLU A 232 2.48 -13.30 -24.35
N VAL A 233 1.30 -12.70 -24.15
CA VAL A 233 1.17 -11.25 -23.96
C VAL A 233 1.15 -10.89 -22.48
N ARG A 234 0.74 -11.83 -21.63
CA ARG A 234 0.86 -11.72 -20.18
C ARG A 234 1.40 -13.03 -19.61
N PRO A 235 2.63 -13.03 -19.05
CA PRO A 235 3.21 -14.18 -18.39
C PRO A 235 2.53 -14.48 -17.07
N VAL A 236 2.73 -15.69 -16.58
CA VAL A 236 2.39 -16.03 -15.20
C VAL A 236 3.25 -15.17 -14.28
N PRO A 237 2.68 -14.31 -13.43
CA PRO A 237 3.49 -13.49 -12.54
C PRO A 237 4.23 -14.41 -11.56
N ALA A 238 5.50 -14.09 -11.29
CA ALA A 238 6.18 -14.71 -10.16
C ALA A 238 5.42 -14.39 -8.85
N PRO A 239 5.38 -15.34 -7.90
CA PRO A 239 4.80 -15.05 -6.59
C PRO A 239 5.54 -13.86 -5.97
N GLY A 240 4.81 -12.86 -5.53
CA GLY A 240 5.39 -11.74 -4.80
C GLY A 240 5.74 -12.12 -3.35
N GLY A 241 6.35 -11.20 -2.61
CA GLY A 241 6.33 -11.28 -1.15
C GLY A 241 4.95 -10.87 -0.65
N CYS A 242 4.25 -11.73 0.09
CA CYS A 242 3.06 -11.36 0.86
C CYS A 242 3.23 -11.96 2.24
N ALA A 243 3.22 -11.10 3.27
CA ALA A 243 3.13 -11.56 4.64
C ALA A 243 1.71 -12.10 4.85
N GLN A 244 1.54 -13.42 4.73
CA GLN A 244 0.28 -14.05 5.11
C GLN A 244 0.32 -14.46 6.57
N VAL A 245 -0.53 -13.83 7.38
CA VAL A 245 -0.84 -14.27 8.73
C VAL A 245 -2.35 -14.47 8.82
N GLY A 246 -2.81 -15.72 8.96
CA GLY A 246 -4.11 -16.02 9.57
C GLY A 246 -5.38 -16.06 8.69
N SER A 247 -5.30 -16.11 7.35
CA SER A 247 -6.50 -16.40 6.55
C SER A 247 -6.91 -17.86 6.72
N PRO A 248 -8.17 -18.16 7.14
CA PRO A 248 -8.63 -19.53 7.23
C PRO A 248 -8.65 -20.17 5.84
N PRO A 249 -8.50 -21.49 5.73
CA PRO A 249 -8.65 -22.17 4.46
C PRO A 249 -10.08 -21.97 3.92
N LEU A 250 -10.19 -21.88 2.60
CA LEU A 250 -11.50 -21.99 1.95
C LEU A 250 -11.94 -23.45 1.99
N VAL A 251 -13.09 -23.70 2.61
CA VAL A 251 -13.70 -25.02 2.65
C VAL A 251 -14.89 -25.05 1.71
N VAL A 252 -14.83 -25.91 0.68
CA VAL A 252 -15.94 -26.18 -0.25
C VAL A 252 -16.55 -27.54 0.10
N ALA A 253 -17.71 -27.52 0.74
CA ALA A 253 -18.43 -28.73 1.13
C ALA A 253 -18.92 -29.53 -0.10
N PRO A 254 -19.23 -30.83 0.05
CA PRO A 254 -19.80 -31.64 -1.03
C PRO A 254 -21.02 -30.98 -1.70
N GLY A 255 -21.05 -30.96 -3.04
CA GLY A 255 -22.11 -30.34 -3.83
C GLY A 255 -22.08 -28.80 -3.88
N GLN A 256 -21.24 -28.15 -3.06
CA GLN A 256 -21.14 -26.69 -3.04
C GLN A 256 -20.19 -26.17 -4.11
N THR A 257 -20.40 -24.91 -4.49
CA THR A 257 -19.49 -24.14 -5.33
C THR A 257 -18.88 -23.01 -4.53
N GLY A 258 -17.56 -23.03 -4.37
CA GLY A 258 -16.79 -21.93 -3.80
C GLY A 258 -16.22 -21.02 -4.89
N GLU A 259 -16.16 -19.73 -4.61
CA GLU A 259 -15.43 -18.78 -5.46
C GLU A 259 -14.00 -18.62 -4.92
N LEU A 260 -13.02 -19.19 -5.62
CA LEU A 260 -11.60 -19.17 -5.22
C LEU A 260 -10.98 -17.78 -5.40
N VAL A 261 -11.50 -17.05 -6.39
CA VAL A 261 -11.12 -15.68 -6.71
C VAL A 261 -12.41 -14.87 -6.68
N ALA A 262 -12.72 -14.36 -5.50
CA ALA A 262 -13.95 -13.61 -5.27
C ALA A 262 -13.88 -12.22 -5.89
N GLN A 263 -15.01 -11.73 -6.38
CA GLN A 263 -15.22 -10.30 -6.65
C GLN A 263 -15.41 -9.53 -5.32
N GLY A 264 -14.40 -9.58 -4.46
CA GLY A 264 -14.38 -8.85 -3.19
C GLY A 264 -14.20 -7.34 -3.39
N ARG A 265 -13.71 -6.64 -2.35
CA ARG A 265 -13.43 -5.19 -2.41
C ARG A 265 -12.50 -4.82 -3.59
N TRP A 266 -11.66 -5.76 -4.01
CA TRP A 266 -10.84 -5.68 -5.22
C TRP A 266 -10.96 -7.00 -5.99
N PRO A 267 -11.74 -7.09 -7.08
CA PRO A 267 -11.73 -8.30 -7.90
C PRO A 267 -10.35 -8.47 -8.51
N VAL A 268 -9.95 -9.71 -8.79
CA VAL A 268 -8.79 -9.93 -9.65
C VAL A 268 -9.20 -9.59 -11.08
N PHE A 269 -8.45 -8.69 -11.71
CA PHE A 269 -8.64 -8.31 -13.10
C PHE A 269 -7.30 -8.29 -13.84
N TRP A 270 -7.38 -8.32 -15.16
CA TRP A 270 -6.28 -7.92 -16.03
C TRP A 270 -6.61 -6.57 -16.67
N ASP A 271 -5.68 -5.62 -16.63
CA ASP A 271 -5.79 -4.28 -17.20
C ASP A 271 -5.57 -4.24 -18.73
N LEU A 272 -5.54 -5.41 -19.39
CA LEU A 272 -5.27 -5.58 -20.82
C LEU A 272 -3.90 -5.05 -21.26
N LEU A 273 -2.94 -5.00 -20.34
CA LEU A 273 -1.59 -4.55 -20.64
C LEU A 273 -0.64 -5.71 -20.78
N ASP A 274 0.23 -5.61 -21.78
CA ASP A 274 1.34 -6.53 -21.97
C ASP A 274 2.45 -6.28 -20.94
N THR A 275 3.51 -7.08 -21.03
CA THR A 275 4.70 -6.92 -20.17
C THR A 275 5.45 -5.62 -20.37
N ARG A 276 5.17 -4.86 -21.43
CA ARG A 276 5.70 -3.52 -21.70
C ARG A 276 4.77 -2.41 -21.23
N GLY A 277 3.66 -2.76 -20.57
CA GLY A 277 2.63 -1.83 -20.13
C GLY A 277 1.82 -1.21 -21.26
N GLN A 278 1.94 -1.74 -22.48
CA GLN A 278 1.20 -1.33 -23.66
C GLN A 278 -0.12 -2.07 -23.70
N VAL A 279 -1.16 -1.42 -24.24
CA VAL A 279 -2.46 -2.08 -24.43
C VAL A 279 -2.30 -3.16 -25.49
N VAL A 280 -2.77 -4.37 -25.20
CA VAL A 280 -2.73 -5.47 -26.18
C VAL A 280 -3.60 -5.12 -27.39
N ALA A 281 -3.17 -5.52 -28.59
CA ALA A 281 -3.90 -5.24 -29.83
C ALA A 281 -5.30 -5.90 -29.85
N PRO A 282 -6.27 -5.40 -30.63
CA PRO A 282 -7.52 -6.10 -30.84
C PRO A 282 -7.28 -7.49 -31.45
N GLY A 283 -8.09 -8.48 -31.07
CA GLY A 283 -7.94 -9.85 -31.54
C GLY A 283 -8.45 -10.89 -30.54
N LYS A 284 -8.28 -12.17 -30.88
CA LYS A 284 -8.64 -13.30 -30.02
C LYS A 284 -7.48 -13.66 -29.09
N TYR A 285 -7.81 -13.97 -27.84
CA TYR A 285 -6.86 -14.32 -26.80
C TYR A 285 -7.34 -15.55 -26.03
N VAL A 286 -6.38 -16.32 -25.52
CA VAL A 286 -6.61 -17.47 -24.64
C VAL A 286 -6.11 -17.12 -23.24
N LEU A 287 -7.01 -17.16 -22.27
CA LEU A 287 -6.72 -17.04 -20.86
C LEU A 287 -6.56 -18.43 -20.25
N GLN A 288 -5.44 -18.63 -19.57
CA GLN A 288 -5.12 -19.85 -18.85
C GLN A 288 -4.91 -19.52 -17.38
N ALA A 289 -5.54 -20.28 -16.47
CA ALA A 289 -5.46 -19.98 -15.05
C ALA A 289 -5.51 -21.24 -14.17
N ALA A 290 -4.82 -21.17 -13.03
CA ALA A 290 -4.82 -22.20 -12.01
C ALA A 290 -4.89 -21.59 -10.61
N TYR A 291 -5.34 -22.39 -9.65
CA TYR A 291 -5.34 -22.06 -8.24
C TYR A 291 -4.53 -23.09 -7.45
N GLY A 292 -3.68 -22.65 -6.54
CA GLY A 292 -2.81 -23.50 -5.73
C GLY A 292 -1.57 -23.99 -6.49
N GLU A 293 -0.87 -24.93 -5.88
CA GLU A 293 0.37 -25.51 -6.40
C GLU A 293 0.61 -26.93 -5.89
N GLY A 294 1.59 -27.62 -6.48
CA GLY A 294 1.96 -28.97 -6.08
C GLY A 294 0.81 -29.96 -6.18
N LYS A 295 0.50 -30.67 -5.08
CA LYS A 295 -0.58 -31.66 -4.98
C LYS A 295 -1.98 -31.06 -4.77
N ASN A 296 -2.06 -29.75 -4.54
CA ASN A 296 -3.31 -29.05 -4.25
C ASN A 296 -3.65 -28.02 -5.35
N ALA A 297 -3.21 -28.28 -6.58
CA ALA A 297 -3.45 -27.39 -7.69
C ALA A 297 -4.77 -27.74 -8.39
N VAL A 298 -5.52 -26.70 -8.74
CA VAL A 298 -6.78 -26.77 -9.49
C VAL A 298 -6.58 -26.01 -10.80
N ARG A 299 -6.86 -26.67 -11.92
CA ARG A 299 -6.78 -26.09 -13.27
C ARG A 299 -8.19 -26.04 -13.88
N ALA A 300 -8.66 -24.84 -14.23
CA ALA A 300 -9.87 -24.71 -15.04
C ALA A 300 -9.55 -24.93 -16.53
N PRO A 301 -10.55 -25.26 -17.38
CA PRO A 301 -10.38 -25.20 -18.83
C PRO A 301 -9.93 -23.82 -19.31
N ASP A 302 -9.25 -23.78 -20.44
CA ASP A 302 -8.84 -22.53 -21.08
C ASP A 302 -10.05 -21.78 -21.63
N VAL A 303 -10.01 -20.45 -21.52
CA VAL A 303 -11.11 -19.61 -21.97
C VAL A 303 -10.63 -18.68 -23.05
N THR A 304 -11.37 -18.63 -24.16
CA THR A 304 -11.11 -17.68 -25.23
C THR A 304 -11.98 -16.44 -25.03
N PHE A 305 -11.41 -15.27 -25.29
CA PHE A 305 -12.13 -14.00 -25.34
C PHE A 305 -11.57 -13.11 -26.44
N THR A 306 -12.30 -12.06 -26.81
CA THR A 306 -11.90 -11.12 -27.84
C THR A 306 -11.64 -9.75 -27.24
N VAL A 307 -10.48 -9.17 -27.56
CA VAL A 307 -10.20 -7.76 -27.31
C VAL A 307 -10.70 -6.97 -28.52
N LEU A 308 -11.63 -6.05 -28.30
CA LEU A 308 -12.18 -5.14 -29.30
C LEU A 308 -11.36 -3.85 -29.34
N PRO A 309 -11.39 -3.08 -30.45
CA PRO A 309 -10.80 -1.74 -30.49
C PRO A 309 -11.28 -0.85 -29.35
N ALA A 310 -10.47 0.15 -28.99
CA ALA A 310 -10.84 1.11 -27.95
C ALA A 310 -12.11 1.88 -28.36
N THR A 311 -13.00 2.14 -27.41
CA THR A 311 -14.15 3.02 -27.63
C THR A 311 -13.86 4.43 -27.10
N PRO A 312 -14.35 5.50 -27.76
CA PRO A 312 -14.12 6.89 -27.33
C PRO A 312 -14.66 7.21 -25.93
N ALA A 313 -15.65 6.46 -25.46
CA ALA A 313 -16.21 6.57 -24.11
C ALA A 313 -15.26 5.92 -23.07
N SER A 314 -14.16 6.62 -22.79
CA SER A 314 -13.12 6.40 -21.78
C SER A 314 -13.06 5.00 -21.13
N THR A 315 -11.91 4.38 -21.34
CA THR A 315 -11.44 3.11 -20.80
C THR A 315 -11.46 3.06 -19.26
N MET A 316 -11.95 1.97 -18.65
CA MET A 316 -11.96 1.76 -17.18
C MET A 316 -10.58 1.97 -16.53
N ARG A 317 -9.49 1.74 -17.29
CA ARG A 317 -8.12 2.02 -16.84
C ARG A 317 -7.95 3.42 -16.24
N LYS A 318 -8.48 4.48 -16.87
CA LYS A 318 -8.32 5.85 -16.35
C LYS A 318 -9.11 6.04 -15.05
N ALA A 319 -10.32 5.48 -14.97
CA ALA A 319 -11.10 5.48 -13.73
C ALA A 319 -10.35 4.78 -12.59
N LEU A 320 -9.74 3.62 -12.86
CA LEU A 320 -8.90 2.93 -11.88
C LEU A 320 -7.66 3.74 -11.50
N GLN A 321 -6.97 4.37 -12.44
CA GLN A 321 -5.81 5.21 -12.12
C GLN A 321 -6.17 6.38 -11.19
N VAL A 322 -7.36 6.95 -11.36
CA VAL A 322 -7.81 8.11 -10.56
C VAL A 322 -8.38 7.67 -9.21
N PHE A 323 -9.20 6.61 -9.18
CA PHE A 323 -9.97 6.24 -7.98
C PHE A 323 -9.47 4.99 -7.24
N SER A 324 -8.57 4.19 -7.83
CA SER A 324 -7.98 3.02 -7.17
C SER A 324 -6.75 3.27 -6.28
N PRO A 325 -5.95 4.36 -6.38
CA PRO A 325 -4.76 4.52 -5.55
C PRO A 325 -5.08 4.42 -4.05
N ALA A 326 -4.05 4.05 -3.26
CA ALA A 326 -4.18 4.06 -1.82
C ALA A 326 -4.63 5.45 -1.36
N ARG A 327 -5.70 5.48 -0.55
CA ARG A 327 -6.22 6.73 0.02
C ARG A 327 -5.09 7.43 0.76
N THR A 328 -4.73 8.64 0.34
CA THR A 328 -3.95 9.54 1.18
C THR A 328 -4.86 10.11 2.25
N VAL A 329 -4.30 10.67 3.32
CA VAL A 329 -5.11 11.39 4.33
C VAL A 329 -5.84 12.62 3.74
N GLN A 330 -5.64 12.94 2.47
CA GLN A 330 -6.23 14.09 1.76
C GLN A 330 -7.23 13.67 0.68
N SER A 331 -7.44 12.38 0.46
CA SER A 331 -8.39 11.90 -0.54
C SER A 331 -9.84 12.10 -0.10
N ILE A 332 -10.73 12.32 -1.06
CA ILE A 332 -12.18 12.24 -0.89
C ILE A 332 -12.52 10.91 -0.19
N ASP A 333 -13.44 10.92 0.78
CA ASP A 333 -13.84 9.70 1.47
C ASP A 333 -14.80 8.88 0.60
N TYR A 334 -14.35 7.74 0.08
CA TYR A 334 -15.20 6.81 -0.67
C TYR A 334 -14.69 5.37 -0.61
N ASP A 335 -15.58 4.42 -0.37
CA ASP A 335 -15.31 3.00 -0.58
C ASP A 335 -15.46 2.66 -2.05
N VAL A 336 -14.43 2.07 -2.66
CA VAL A 336 -14.50 1.59 -4.04
C VAL A 336 -14.80 0.10 -4.07
N LYS A 337 -15.70 -0.29 -4.95
CA LYS A 337 -15.95 -1.66 -5.37
C LYS A 337 -16.04 -1.70 -6.89
N PHE A 338 -15.66 -2.80 -7.48
CA PHE A 338 -15.91 -3.02 -8.89
C PHE A 338 -17.28 -3.67 -9.09
N ALA A 339 -17.98 -3.28 -10.14
CA ALA A 339 -19.24 -3.89 -10.53
C ALA A 339 -19.35 -3.96 -12.05
N VAL A 340 -20.19 -4.87 -12.54
CA VAL A 340 -20.63 -4.89 -13.94
C VAL A 340 -22.12 -4.57 -13.94
N GLN A 341 -22.51 -3.47 -14.58
CA GLN A 341 -23.91 -3.07 -14.74
C GLN A 341 -24.26 -3.06 -16.22
N ASN A 342 -25.24 -3.87 -16.63
CA ASN A 342 -25.67 -4.02 -18.03
C ASN A 342 -24.51 -4.35 -18.98
N GLY A 343 -23.60 -5.23 -18.55
CA GLY A 343 -22.42 -5.62 -19.32
C GLY A 343 -21.29 -4.59 -19.35
N VAL A 344 -21.45 -3.43 -18.72
CA VAL A 344 -20.44 -2.37 -18.66
C VAL A 344 -19.70 -2.42 -17.31
N PRO A 345 -18.37 -2.59 -17.31
CA PRO A 345 -17.53 -2.39 -16.14
C PRO A 345 -17.69 -0.99 -15.53
N LYS A 346 -17.94 -0.93 -14.22
CA LYS A 346 -18.04 0.31 -13.42
C LYS A 346 -17.27 0.23 -12.10
N LEU A 347 -16.77 1.37 -11.64
CA LEU A 347 -16.36 1.56 -10.25
C LEU A 347 -17.56 2.08 -9.46
N LEU A 348 -18.06 1.26 -8.54
CA LEU A 348 -19.04 1.67 -7.56
C LEU A 348 -18.32 2.35 -6.39
N LEU A 349 -18.48 3.67 -6.32
CA LEU A 349 -17.96 4.54 -5.27
C LEU A 349 -19.06 4.78 -4.25
N THR A 350 -18.92 4.19 -3.07
CA THR A 350 -19.79 4.39 -1.92
C THR A 350 -19.24 5.54 -1.08
N VAL A 351 -19.90 6.70 -1.13
CA VAL A 351 -19.48 7.95 -0.46
C VAL A 351 -20.32 8.21 0.80
N PRO A 352 -19.82 8.94 1.81
CA PRO A 352 -20.55 9.18 3.06
C PRO A 352 -21.70 10.19 2.93
N ASP A 353 -21.60 11.16 2.01
CA ASP A 353 -22.60 12.22 1.85
C ASP A 353 -22.56 12.85 0.43
N ALA A 354 -23.44 13.83 0.19
CA ALA A 354 -23.56 14.52 -1.08
C ALA A 354 -22.29 15.33 -1.44
N ARG A 355 -21.58 15.91 -0.46
CA ARG A 355 -20.34 16.66 -0.74
C ARG A 355 -19.27 15.77 -1.34
N ALA A 356 -19.07 14.59 -0.77
CA ALA A 356 -18.14 13.61 -1.31
C ALA A 356 -18.54 13.13 -2.72
N ARG A 357 -19.83 12.94 -2.99
CA ARG A 357 -20.33 12.64 -4.35
C ARG A 357 -19.92 13.73 -5.34
N ASP A 358 -20.21 14.99 -5.00
CA ASP A 358 -20.00 16.12 -5.89
C ASP A 358 -18.49 16.32 -6.14
N ALA A 359 -17.65 16.10 -5.12
CA ALA A 359 -16.19 16.10 -5.24
C ALA A 359 -15.67 14.97 -6.13
N VAL A 360 -16.22 13.75 -6.02
CA VAL A 360 -15.89 12.63 -6.92
C VAL A 360 -16.24 12.98 -8.37
N GLN A 361 -17.40 13.60 -8.61
CA GLN A 361 -17.83 14.01 -9.94
C GLN A 361 -16.94 15.12 -10.52
N ALA A 362 -16.57 16.10 -9.70
CA ALA A 362 -15.64 17.16 -10.08
C ALA A 362 -14.25 16.61 -10.42
N LEU A 363 -13.73 15.69 -9.60
CA LEU A 363 -12.47 14.99 -9.85
C LEU A 363 -12.53 14.19 -11.16
N ALA A 364 -13.62 13.43 -11.37
CA ALA A 364 -13.81 12.67 -12.60
C ALA A 364 -13.80 13.58 -13.84
N LYS A 365 -14.52 14.71 -13.80
CA LYS A 365 -14.55 15.71 -14.87
C LYS A 365 -13.16 16.30 -15.13
N ARG A 366 -12.44 16.70 -14.08
CA ARG A 366 -11.09 17.27 -14.16
C ARG A 366 -10.10 16.30 -14.79
N GLU A 367 -10.19 15.01 -14.44
CA GLU A 367 -9.30 13.96 -14.91
C GLU A 367 -9.74 13.30 -16.23
N GLY A 368 -10.84 13.76 -16.84
CA GLY A 368 -11.37 13.17 -18.07
C GLY A 368 -11.90 11.74 -17.90
N VAL A 369 -12.35 11.36 -16.69
CA VAL A 369 -13.02 10.08 -16.42
C VAL A 369 -14.52 10.21 -16.74
N SER A 370 -15.04 9.36 -17.62
CA SER A 370 -16.50 9.34 -17.88
C SER A 370 -17.28 8.89 -16.65
N LEU A 371 -18.30 9.67 -16.28
CA LEU A 371 -19.24 9.29 -15.23
C LEU A 371 -20.03 8.02 -15.57
N ALA A 372 -20.12 7.62 -16.85
CA ALA A 372 -20.73 6.35 -17.23
C ALA A 372 -19.96 5.12 -16.68
N ARG A 373 -18.68 5.30 -16.33
CA ARG A 373 -17.82 4.28 -15.70
C ARG A 373 -17.86 4.32 -14.18
N LEU A 374 -18.59 5.26 -13.59
CA LEU A 374 -18.74 5.40 -12.15
C LEU A 374 -20.20 5.13 -11.76
N GLY A 375 -20.41 4.28 -10.76
CA GLY A 375 -21.64 4.30 -9.98
C GLY A 375 -21.33 5.02 -8.68
N ILE A 376 -22.05 6.09 -8.34
CA ILE A 376 -21.82 6.77 -7.06
C ILE A 376 -23.04 6.53 -6.18
N TRP A 377 -22.82 5.87 -5.05
CA TRP A 377 -23.85 5.59 -4.07
C TRP A 377 -23.56 6.36 -2.79
N VAL A 378 -24.49 7.23 -2.39
CA VAL A 378 -24.39 8.00 -1.15
C VAL A 378 -24.95 7.16 0.00
N LYS A 379 -24.15 6.95 1.05
CA LYS A 379 -24.61 6.29 2.28
C LYS A 379 -25.79 7.10 2.86
N PRO A 380 -26.75 6.43 3.53
CA PRO A 380 -27.70 7.14 4.37
C PRO A 380 -26.97 8.07 5.34
N ALA A 381 -27.58 9.22 5.64
CA ALA A 381 -26.99 10.18 6.55
C ALA A 381 -26.55 9.48 7.84
N PRO A 382 -25.30 9.71 8.30
CA PRO A 382 -24.81 9.05 9.49
C PRO A 382 -25.69 9.42 10.69
N LEU A 383 -26.02 8.44 11.51
CA LEU A 383 -26.75 8.69 12.74
C LEU A 383 -25.86 9.54 13.66
N LEU A 384 -26.40 10.64 14.18
CA LEU A 384 -25.72 11.43 15.19
C LEU A 384 -26.07 10.81 16.56
N PRO A 385 -25.09 10.34 17.35
CA PRO A 385 -25.37 9.84 18.69
C PRO A 385 -26.09 10.90 19.52
N PRO A 386 -27.12 10.54 20.32
CA PRO A 386 -27.71 11.46 21.27
C PRO A 386 -26.69 11.86 22.35
N VAL A 387 -27.00 12.91 23.11
CA VAL A 387 -26.18 13.31 24.27
C VAL A 387 -26.35 12.25 25.35
N GLY A 388 -25.25 11.61 25.76
CA GLY A 388 -25.25 10.63 26.85
C GLY A 388 -24.99 11.24 28.22
N GLN A 389 -24.94 10.38 29.23
CA GLN A 389 -24.60 10.75 30.59
C GLN A 389 -23.16 10.30 30.95
N PRO A 390 -22.46 10.98 31.87
CA PRO A 390 -21.09 10.62 32.26
C PRO A 390 -20.93 9.18 32.78
N GLN A 391 -21.96 8.59 33.37
CA GLN A 391 -21.96 7.21 33.87
C GLN A 391 -22.17 6.15 32.78
N ASP A 392 -22.63 6.53 31.59
CA ASP A 392 -22.95 5.61 30.51
C ASP A 392 -21.70 5.25 29.71
N ALA A 393 -20.94 6.28 29.31
CA ALA A 393 -19.72 6.14 28.55
C ALA A 393 -18.84 7.39 28.66
N GLU A 394 -17.54 7.18 28.47
CA GLU A 394 -16.54 8.23 28.35
C GLU A 394 -16.15 8.44 26.88
N LEU A 395 -15.96 9.70 26.48
CA LEU A 395 -15.37 10.07 25.20
C LEU A 395 -14.14 10.94 25.44
N GLN A 396 -12.99 10.47 24.95
CA GLN A 396 -11.74 11.21 24.95
C GLN A 396 -11.39 11.65 23.53
N VAL A 397 -10.98 12.90 23.38
CA VAL A 397 -10.48 13.46 22.11
C VAL A 397 -9.02 13.82 22.30
N SER A 398 -8.16 13.28 21.44
CA SER A 398 -6.72 13.52 21.46
C SER A 398 -6.26 14.09 20.14
N ARG A 399 -5.42 15.13 20.16
CA ARG A 399 -4.81 15.71 18.96
C ARG A 399 -3.45 15.06 18.73
N TRP A 400 -3.17 14.65 17.50
CA TRP A 400 -1.84 14.23 17.08
C TRP A 400 -1.47 14.92 15.77
N SER A 401 -0.21 15.31 15.67
CA SER A 401 0.34 15.96 14.48
C SER A 401 1.33 15.01 13.84
N SER A 402 1.22 14.86 12.53
CA SER A 402 2.18 14.12 11.71
C SER A 402 2.63 14.99 10.53
N PRO A 403 3.70 14.62 9.82
CA PRO A 403 4.06 15.29 8.57
C PRO A 403 2.93 15.30 7.52
N GLN A 404 2.00 14.33 7.61
CA GLN A 404 0.84 14.20 6.71
C GLN A 404 -0.33 15.13 7.11
N GLY A 405 -0.25 15.75 8.29
CA GLY A 405 -1.21 16.72 8.81
C GLY A 405 -1.65 16.43 10.25
N VAL A 406 -2.60 17.23 10.73
CA VAL A 406 -3.25 17.05 12.03
C VAL A 406 -4.34 15.99 11.95
N SER A 407 -4.45 15.18 12.99
CA SER A 407 -5.54 14.24 13.16
C SER A 407 -5.97 14.19 14.62
N PHE A 408 -7.21 13.78 14.83
CA PHE A 408 -7.86 13.70 16.13
C PHE A 408 -8.27 12.26 16.39
N GLY A 409 -7.68 11.63 17.42
CA GLY A 409 -8.11 10.34 17.92
C GLY A 409 -9.35 10.50 18.78
N LEU A 410 -10.41 9.77 18.46
CA LEU A 410 -11.69 9.77 19.16
C LEU A 410 -11.82 8.42 19.85
N ARG A 411 -11.72 8.40 21.17
CA ARG A 411 -11.77 7.16 21.95
C ARG A 411 -13.04 7.13 22.77
N PHE A 412 -13.88 6.14 22.48
CA PHE A 412 -15.10 5.86 23.22
C PHE A 412 -14.90 4.66 24.15
N GLN A 413 -15.31 4.80 25.40
CA GLN A 413 -15.22 3.73 26.39
C GLN A 413 -16.59 3.58 27.10
N PRO A 414 -17.35 2.50 26.85
CA PRO A 414 -18.57 2.23 27.59
C PRO A 414 -18.23 1.95 29.06
N LEU A 415 -18.96 2.59 29.96
CA LEU A 415 -18.85 2.39 31.40
C LEU A 415 -19.99 1.50 31.92
N ASN A 416 -21.19 1.67 31.36
CA ASN A 416 -22.35 0.82 31.65
C ASN A 416 -22.43 -0.38 30.70
N VAL A 417 -21.58 -1.38 30.91
CA VAL A 417 -21.56 -2.59 30.08
C VAL A 417 -22.77 -3.52 30.29
N ALA A 418 -23.50 -3.37 31.39
CA ALA A 418 -24.79 -4.06 31.56
C ALA A 418 -25.80 -3.64 30.47
N ALA A 419 -25.67 -2.43 29.91
CA ALA A 419 -26.50 -1.96 28.81
C ALA A 419 -26.23 -2.67 27.47
N VAL A 420 -25.15 -3.43 27.33
CA VAL A 420 -24.83 -4.21 26.11
C VAL A 420 -24.99 -5.71 26.31
N GLU A 421 -25.30 -6.16 27.52
CA GLU A 421 -25.55 -7.56 27.81
C GLU A 421 -26.76 -8.08 27.02
N GLY A 422 -26.61 -9.26 26.41
CA GLY A 422 -27.64 -9.85 25.56
C GLY A 422 -27.88 -9.13 24.22
N ALA A 423 -27.07 -8.13 23.86
CA ALA A 423 -27.18 -7.46 22.57
C ALA A 423 -26.88 -8.42 21.41
N LYS A 424 -27.76 -8.43 20.40
CA LYS A 424 -27.58 -9.18 19.17
C LYS A 424 -26.49 -8.55 18.28
N ASN A 425 -26.43 -7.21 18.26
CA ASN A 425 -25.44 -6.47 17.50
C ASN A 425 -25.16 -5.12 18.16
N CYS A 426 -23.96 -4.60 17.96
CA CYS A 426 -23.57 -3.26 18.37
C CYS A 426 -22.88 -2.55 17.22
N THR A 427 -23.23 -1.28 17.03
CA THR A 427 -22.64 -0.43 16.01
C THR A 427 -22.06 0.80 16.67
N PHE A 428 -20.73 0.93 16.63
CA PHE A 428 -20.06 2.12 17.11
C PHE A 428 -20.20 3.24 16.10
N VAL A 429 -20.61 4.41 16.58
CA VAL A 429 -20.75 5.61 15.77
C VAL A 429 -20.00 6.75 16.45
N ALA A 430 -19.11 7.38 15.70
CA ALA A 430 -18.43 8.61 16.09
C ALA A 430 -18.68 9.68 15.02
N ALA A 431 -19.01 10.89 15.43
CA ALA A 431 -19.30 12.00 14.54
C ALA A 431 -18.66 13.29 15.07
N VAL A 432 -18.24 14.15 14.14
CA VAL A 432 -17.78 15.51 14.41
C VAL A 432 -18.71 16.45 13.67
N ARG A 433 -19.28 17.41 14.38
CA ARG A 433 -20.13 18.45 13.80
C ARG A 433 -19.60 19.84 14.09
N ASP A 434 -19.74 20.75 13.13
CA ASP A 434 -19.50 22.18 13.33
C ASP A 434 -20.53 22.72 14.35
N ALA A 435 -20.05 23.34 15.43
CA ALA A 435 -20.89 23.81 16.51
C ALA A 435 -21.76 25.03 16.11
N ARG A 436 -21.39 25.76 15.05
CA ARG A 436 -22.13 26.94 14.56
C ARG A 436 -23.23 26.54 13.59
N SER A 437 -22.89 25.72 12.60
CA SER A 437 -23.81 25.34 11.52
C SER A 437 -24.61 24.08 11.85
N GLY A 438 -24.16 23.27 12.82
CA GLY A 438 -24.71 21.94 13.09
C GLY A 438 -24.32 20.89 12.04
N GLU A 439 -23.52 21.26 11.04
CA GLU A 439 -23.11 20.39 9.94
C GLU A 439 -22.21 19.26 10.45
N VAL A 440 -22.57 18.00 10.16
CA VAL A 440 -21.68 16.86 10.38
C VAL A 440 -20.59 16.88 9.31
N VAL A 441 -19.35 17.14 9.73
CA VAL A 441 -18.15 17.20 8.86
C VAL A 441 -17.43 15.86 8.76
N PHE A 442 -17.66 14.98 9.73
CA PHE A 442 -17.13 13.63 9.76
C PHE A 442 -18.08 12.71 10.49
N ALA A 443 -18.24 11.50 9.99
CA ALA A 443 -18.87 10.42 10.73
C ALA A 443 -18.27 9.08 10.34
N ARG A 444 -18.14 8.20 11.33
CA ARG A 444 -17.67 6.85 11.14
C ARG A 444 -18.59 5.89 11.87
N GLN A 445 -19.02 4.87 11.13
CA GLN A 445 -19.84 3.79 11.64
C GLN A 445 -19.05 2.48 11.51
N LEU A 446 -18.80 1.82 12.63
CA LEU A 446 -18.12 0.54 12.69
C LEU A 446 -19.09 -0.50 13.25
N GLN A 447 -19.49 -1.45 12.41
CA GLN A 447 -20.24 -2.61 12.86
C GLN A 447 -19.31 -3.61 13.56
N ALA A 448 -19.82 -4.19 14.64
CA ALA A 448 -19.25 -5.37 15.25
C ALA A 448 -19.08 -6.47 14.18
N SER A 449 -17.85 -6.95 13.96
CA SER A 449 -17.58 -8.06 13.04
C SER A 449 -16.92 -9.20 13.82
N SER A 450 -17.22 -10.44 13.42
CA SER A 450 -17.05 -11.70 14.16
C SER A 450 -15.62 -12.07 14.60
N ARG A 451 -14.62 -11.22 14.41
CA ARG A 451 -13.22 -11.50 14.76
C ARG A 451 -12.49 -10.43 15.55
N ALA A 452 -13.00 -9.20 15.62
CA ALA A 452 -12.24 -8.09 16.23
C ALA A 452 -13.09 -7.05 16.96
N ASN A 453 -14.39 -6.97 16.68
CA ASN A 453 -15.30 -6.01 17.31
C ASN A 453 -16.54 -6.80 17.72
N HIS A 454 -16.56 -7.40 18.91
CA HIS A 454 -17.84 -7.82 19.50
C HIS A 454 -18.51 -6.61 20.16
N CYS A 455 -19.78 -6.74 20.55
CA CYS A 455 -20.33 -5.80 21.53
C CYS A 455 -19.36 -5.73 22.72
N PRO A 456 -19.03 -4.54 23.23
CA PRO A 456 -18.06 -4.41 24.31
C PRO A 456 -18.44 -5.29 25.50
N ALA A 457 -17.66 -6.33 25.80
CA ALA A 457 -18.08 -7.36 26.75
C ALA A 457 -17.58 -7.07 28.17
N ARG A 458 -16.63 -6.14 28.32
CA ARG A 458 -15.98 -5.80 29.57
C ARG A 458 -15.85 -4.30 29.74
N ALA A 459 -16.01 -3.83 30.98
CA ALA A 459 -15.71 -2.45 31.32
C ALA A 459 -14.24 -2.15 30.98
N GLY A 460 -13.99 -1.04 30.29
CA GLY A 460 -12.66 -0.66 29.84
C GLY A 460 -12.27 -1.11 28.43
N GLU A 461 -13.09 -1.89 27.73
CA GLU A 461 -12.94 -2.06 26.28
C GLU A 461 -13.12 -0.72 25.57
N ARG A 462 -12.29 -0.45 24.55
CA ARG A 462 -12.22 0.86 23.89
C ARG A 462 -12.54 0.71 22.42
N LEU A 463 -13.28 1.69 21.90
CA LEU A 463 -13.61 1.81 20.49
C LEU A 463 -12.99 3.11 19.98
N ASP A 464 -12.08 2.99 19.02
CA ASP A 464 -11.35 4.12 18.49
C ASP A 464 -11.85 4.50 17.09
N ALA A 465 -11.96 5.81 16.85
CA ALA A 465 -12.09 6.41 15.54
C ALA A 465 -11.04 7.52 15.41
N SER A 466 -10.87 8.04 14.18
CA SER A 466 -9.94 9.13 13.92
C SER A 466 -10.53 10.07 12.88
N TRP A 467 -10.41 11.37 13.13
CA TRP A 467 -10.77 12.42 12.19
C TRP A 467 -9.53 13.24 11.80
N ASN A 468 -9.25 13.36 10.50
CA ASN A 468 -8.08 14.05 9.94
C ASN A 468 -8.29 15.56 9.72
N ALA A 469 -9.23 16.18 10.46
CA ALA A 469 -9.58 17.59 10.33
C ALA A 469 -10.07 18.01 8.92
N ARG A 470 -10.53 17.05 8.11
CA ARG A 470 -11.05 17.27 6.75
C ARG A 470 -12.51 16.89 6.64
N ARG A 471 -13.21 17.52 5.70
CA ARG A 471 -14.57 17.16 5.31
C ARG A 471 -14.53 15.94 4.38
N SER A 472 -15.70 15.37 4.14
CA SER A 472 -15.88 14.18 3.29
C SER A 472 -15.42 14.36 1.84
N ASP A 473 -15.39 15.59 1.33
CA ASP A 473 -14.86 15.97 0.02
C ASP A 473 -13.32 16.05 -0.03
N GLY A 474 -12.63 15.79 1.08
CA GLY A 474 -11.19 15.88 1.20
C GLY A 474 -10.65 17.28 1.51
N THR A 475 -11.49 18.32 1.52
CA THR A 475 -11.08 19.69 1.88
C THR A 475 -10.85 19.83 3.38
N LEU A 476 -10.03 20.80 3.81
CA LEU A 476 -9.87 21.11 5.23
C LEU A 476 -11.18 21.61 5.81
N ALA A 477 -11.51 21.14 7.02
CA ALA A 477 -12.61 21.71 7.77
C ALA A 477 -12.28 23.18 8.12
N PRO A 478 -13.24 24.11 8.05
CA PRO A 478 -13.01 25.51 8.40
C PRO A 478 -12.53 25.69 9.85
N ALA A 479 -11.77 26.74 10.13
CA ALA A 479 -11.40 27.06 11.50
C ALA A 479 -12.66 27.33 12.35
N GLY A 480 -12.74 26.76 13.54
CA GLY A 480 -13.92 26.90 14.40
C GLY A 480 -13.99 25.91 15.54
N LYS A 481 -15.14 25.96 16.24
CA LYS A 481 -15.50 25.03 17.30
C LYS A 481 -16.28 23.87 16.73
N TYR A 482 -15.91 22.67 17.14
CA TYR A 482 -16.53 21.43 16.74
C TYR A 482 -17.02 20.68 17.98
N GLU A 483 -18.14 19.99 17.83
CA GLU A 483 -18.65 19.08 18.83
C GLU A 483 -18.43 17.64 18.35
N VAL A 484 -17.75 16.85 19.17
CA VAL A 484 -17.52 15.43 18.95
C VAL A 484 -18.55 14.63 19.73
N ARG A 485 -19.26 13.75 19.02
CA ARG A 485 -20.19 12.78 19.61
C ARG A 485 -19.74 11.37 19.33
N ALA A 486 -19.93 10.49 20.30
CA ALA A 486 -19.66 9.08 20.13
C ALA A 486 -20.68 8.27 20.95
N GLY A 487 -21.10 7.14 20.38
CA GLY A 487 -22.01 6.23 21.03
C GLY A 487 -22.05 4.88 20.36
N LEU A 488 -22.67 3.93 21.07
CA LEU A 488 -22.94 2.59 20.61
C LEU A 488 -24.44 2.46 20.36
N LEU A 489 -24.81 2.20 19.11
CA LEU A 489 -26.16 1.78 18.76
C LEU A 489 -26.28 0.28 18.99
N ILE A 490 -27.08 -0.10 19.96
CA ILE A 490 -27.22 -1.47 20.48
C ILE A 490 -28.54 -2.03 19.95
N THR A 491 -28.49 -3.18 19.29
CA THR A 491 -29.68 -3.93 18.86
C THR A 491 -29.89 -5.10 19.82
N GLY A 492 -30.99 -5.08 20.57
CA GLY A 492 -31.38 -6.15 21.50
C GLY A 492 -31.78 -7.45 20.78
N ALA A 493 -31.97 -8.51 21.56
CA ALA A 493 -32.47 -9.79 21.05
C ALA A 493 -33.90 -9.69 20.48
N ASP A 494 -34.70 -8.77 21.01
CA ASP A 494 -36.03 -8.37 20.56
C ASP A 494 -36.01 -7.53 19.26
N GLY A 495 -34.83 -7.17 18.76
CA GLY A 495 -34.64 -6.32 17.59
C GLY A 495 -34.79 -4.82 17.86
N GLN A 496 -35.11 -4.41 19.09
CA GLN A 496 -35.19 -3.00 19.45
C GLN A 496 -33.79 -2.36 19.51
N THR A 497 -33.71 -1.10 19.10
CA THR A 497 -32.45 -0.36 19.10
C THR A 497 -32.40 0.70 20.18
N ARG A 498 -31.30 0.77 20.93
CA ARG A 498 -31.05 1.81 21.94
C ARG A 498 -29.65 2.38 21.84
N TRP A 499 -29.44 3.57 22.39
CA TRP A 499 -28.13 4.22 22.41
C TRP A 499 -27.47 4.11 23.79
N LEU A 500 -26.19 3.79 23.79
CA LEU A 500 -25.27 4.07 24.88
C LEU A 500 -24.29 5.15 24.39
N SER A 501 -24.48 6.40 24.80
CA SER A 501 -23.71 7.53 24.27
C SER A 501 -22.86 8.17 25.36
N ALA A 502 -21.80 8.87 24.96
CA ALA A 502 -20.99 9.66 25.86
C ALA A 502 -21.48 11.12 25.91
N THR A 503 -21.06 11.85 26.94
CA THR A 503 -21.17 13.32 26.95
C THR A 503 -20.32 13.90 25.81
N PRO A 504 -20.86 14.86 25.01
CA PRO A 504 -20.11 15.47 23.92
C PRO A 504 -18.81 16.13 24.38
N GLN A 505 -17.80 16.07 23.53
CA GLN A 505 -16.55 16.80 23.73
C GLN A 505 -16.47 17.98 22.76
N THR A 506 -15.91 19.10 23.22
CA THR A 506 -15.65 20.26 22.36
C THR A 506 -14.23 20.19 21.84
N LEU A 507 -14.05 20.57 20.58
CA LEU A 507 -12.76 20.64 19.92
C LEU A 507 -12.60 21.98 19.20
N ASP A 508 -11.50 22.68 19.46
CA ASP A 508 -11.09 23.86 18.71
C ASP A 508 -10.17 23.46 17.54
N TRP A 509 -10.50 23.91 16.33
CA TRP A 509 -9.71 23.66 15.12
C TRP A 509 -9.31 24.97 14.45
N GLU A 510 -8.02 25.07 14.10
CA GLU A 510 -7.42 26.31 13.58
C GLU A 510 -7.52 26.45 12.05
N GLY A 511 -8.06 25.45 11.34
CA GLY A 511 -8.18 25.50 9.88
C GLY A 511 -6.88 25.31 9.10
N LYS A 512 -5.78 24.91 9.75
CA LYS A 512 -4.45 24.76 9.13
C LYS A 512 -4.02 23.30 9.12
N SER A 513 -3.78 22.73 7.94
CA SER A 513 -3.41 21.31 7.80
C SER A 513 -2.14 20.93 8.56
N GLY A 514 -1.20 21.87 8.71
CA GLY A 514 0.16 21.60 9.19
C GLY A 514 0.92 20.61 8.30
N CYS A 515 0.39 20.30 7.11
CA CYS A 515 0.97 19.32 6.20
C CYS A 515 2.20 19.94 5.55
N ILE A 516 3.32 19.23 5.63
CA ILE A 516 4.55 19.64 4.94
C ILE A 516 4.28 19.45 3.44
N PRO A 517 4.55 20.45 2.57
CA PRO A 517 4.20 20.40 1.13
C PRO A 517 4.59 19.10 0.41
N GLU A 518 5.67 18.46 0.85
CA GLU A 518 6.19 17.18 0.35
C GLU A 518 5.24 15.97 0.58
N PHE A 519 4.31 16.07 1.52
CA PHE A 519 3.31 15.05 1.86
C PHE A 519 1.90 15.39 1.38
N CYS A 520 1.71 16.60 0.85
CA CYS A 520 0.42 17.05 0.37
C CYS A 520 0.35 16.82 -1.14
N GLY A 521 -0.80 16.37 -1.63
CA GLY A 521 -1.09 16.47 -3.06
C GLY A 521 -1.06 17.96 -3.48
N PRO A 522 -0.85 18.27 -4.77
CA PRO A 522 -1.05 19.64 -5.24
C PRO A 522 -2.50 20.03 -4.93
N GLU A 523 -2.69 20.97 -4.00
CA GLU A 523 -4.01 21.54 -3.67
C GLU A 523 -4.57 22.37 -4.82
#